data_AF-A0A1G6E4F5-F1
#
_entry.id   AF-A0A1G6E4F5-F1
#
_cell.length_a   1.000
_cell.length_b   1.000
_cell.length_c   1.000
_cell.angle_alpha   90.00
_cell.angle_beta   90.00
_cell.angle_gamma   90.00
#
_symmetry.space_group_name_H-M   'P 1'
#
loop_
_entity.id
_entity.type
_entity.pdbx_description
1 polymer ?
#
loop_
_entity_poly.entity_id
_entity_poly.type
_entity_poly.pdbx_seq_one_letter_code
_entity_poly.pdbx_strand_id
1 'polypeptide(L)'
;MPGIVNDFRIVRKISGGAFEPNNGEANKTAITGVQLPDTIDFIGNFAFGRCENLESINLPEGLTEIGTRAFEWCKKLNGIVFPSTLKKIGSETFTYCESLTGITLPKTLESIGTGLFSRCQSLSSVTIEKGGLASLPKECFKGCTALKKISIPGSVKEIGDEAFSRCSALSSVTLAKGVTKLGVRVFNECPIKKITIPKSVTEIGDHAVGFDYNSQFFQYTKHEDLVIRGYMGSAAEKYAELHGFAFEPVDPYELGDVNKDRSVNMKDVAMFQRGINGWTDIVLDPKVCDMNGSGSVNMKDLTSLQRKVNGWKS
;
A
#
# COMPACT_ATOMS: atom_id res chain seq x y z
N MET A 1 -15.86 63.29 -11.05
CA MET A 1 -16.47 61.99 -10.70
C MET A 1 -15.56 61.33 -9.68
N PRO A 2 -16.03 60.99 -8.47
CA PRO A 2 -15.24 60.18 -7.56
C PRO A 2 -15.17 58.76 -8.14
N GLY A 3 -13.97 58.33 -8.53
CA GLY A 3 -13.73 56.97 -9.01
C GLY A 3 -13.89 55.99 -7.86
N ILE A 4 -14.84 55.07 -7.98
CA ILE A 4 -14.95 53.94 -7.06
C ILE A 4 -13.80 52.99 -7.40
N VAL A 5 -12.78 52.97 -6.55
CA VAL A 5 -11.75 51.92 -6.59
C VAL A 5 -12.37 50.70 -5.91
N ASN A 6 -12.92 49.77 -6.70
CA ASN A 6 -13.32 48.44 -6.22
C ASN A 6 -12.06 47.56 -6.01
N ASP A 7 -11.16 47.95 -5.10
CA ASP A 7 -9.94 47.17 -4.75
C ASP A 7 -10.25 46.13 -3.66
N PHE A 8 -11.14 45.19 -3.97
CA PHE A 8 -11.35 44.03 -3.11
C PHE A 8 -10.25 43.00 -3.38
N ARG A 9 -9.30 42.86 -2.45
CA ARG A 9 -8.31 41.77 -2.50
C ARG A 9 -8.99 40.45 -2.15
N ILE A 10 -8.96 39.50 -3.07
CA ILE A 10 -9.45 38.15 -2.83
C ILE A 10 -8.45 37.38 -1.95
N VAL A 11 -8.89 36.90 -0.79
CA VAL A 11 -8.09 36.02 0.07
C VAL A 11 -8.07 34.64 -0.55
N ARG A 12 -6.89 34.22 -1.02
CA ARG A 12 -6.71 32.92 -1.68
C ARG A 12 -6.01 31.89 -0.81
N LYS A 13 -5.39 32.32 0.30
CA LYS A 13 -4.48 31.46 1.07
C LYS A 13 -4.72 31.60 2.56
N ILE A 14 -4.61 30.48 3.27
CA ILE A 14 -4.38 30.47 4.71
C ILE A 14 -2.87 30.40 4.92
N SER A 15 -2.30 31.35 5.65
CA SER A 15 -0.87 31.36 5.94
C SER A 15 -0.48 30.17 6.82
N GLY A 16 0.80 29.80 6.77
CA GLY A 16 1.29 28.80 7.70
C GLY A 16 1.16 29.26 9.15
N GLY A 17 0.84 28.33 10.06
CA GLY A 17 0.63 28.60 11.48
C GLY A 17 -0.52 29.58 11.80
N ALA A 18 -1.43 29.87 10.86
CA ALA A 18 -2.48 30.87 11.03
C ALA A 18 -3.32 30.65 12.31
N PHE A 19 -3.60 29.39 12.62
CA PHE A 19 -4.38 28.95 13.78
C PHE A 19 -3.57 28.04 14.71
N GLU A 20 -2.28 27.83 14.45
CA GLU A 20 -1.43 27.03 15.34
C GLU A 20 -1.26 27.76 16.69
N PRO A 21 -1.58 27.10 17.82
CA PRO A 21 -1.27 27.61 19.14
C PRO A 21 0.25 27.56 19.37
N ASN A 22 0.91 28.70 19.21
CA ASN A 22 2.31 28.87 19.60
C ASN A 22 2.43 29.06 21.12
N ASN A 23 3.42 28.39 21.74
CA ASN A 23 4.00 28.61 23.08
C ASN A 23 3.25 29.59 24.03
N GLY A 24 2.03 29.24 24.46
CA GLY A 24 1.31 29.95 25.54
C GLY A 24 -0.02 30.61 25.18
N GLU A 25 -0.45 30.64 23.92
CA GLU A 25 -1.77 31.20 23.56
C GLU A 25 -2.90 30.16 23.66
N ALA A 26 -3.46 30.00 24.87
CA ALA A 26 -4.55 29.06 25.15
C ALA A 26 -5.82 29.23 24.29
N ASN A 27 -6.02 30.40 23.64
CA ASN A 27 -7.22 30.66 22.84
C ASN A 27 -7.21 29.98 21.46
N LYS A 28 -6.05 29.62 20.90
CA LYS A 28 -5.97 28.98 19.57
C LYS A 28 -6.20 27.46 19.61
N THR A 29 -6.01 26.82 20.78
CA THR A 29 -6.42 25.43 21.00
C THR A 29 -7.94 25.30 21.16
N ALA A 30 -8.68 26.40 21.37
CA ALA A 30 -10.12 26.39 21.61
C ALA A 30 -10.98 26.33 20.33
N ILE A 31 -10.37 26.45 19.14
CA ILE A 31 -11.11 26.45 17.88
C ILE A 31 -11.76 25.08 17.66
N THR A 32 -13.10 25.07 17.54
CA THR A 32 -13.89 23.86 17.27
C THR A 32 -14.32 23.73 15.82
N GLY A 33 -14.32 24.83 15.06
CA GLY A 33 -14.67 24.88 13.65
C GLY A 33 -14.24 26.21 13.01
N VAL A 34 -14.00 26.19 11.70
CA VAL A 34 -13.63 27.37 10.90
C VAL A 34 -14.42 27.36 9.59
N GLN A 35 -15.00 28.50 9.23
CA GLN A 35 -15.62 28.70 7.93
C GLN A 35 -14.60 29.31 6.97
N LEU A 36 -14.31 28.60 5.87
CA LEU A 36 -13.37 29.04 4.85
C LEU A 36 -14.13 29.65 3.66
N PRO A 37 -13.69 30.81 3.15
CA PRO A 37 -14.21 31.33 1.88
C PRO A 37 -13.91 30.38 0.71
N ASP A 38 -14.83 30.30 -0.26
CA ASP A 38 -14.66 29.49 -1.48
C ASP A 38 -13.45 29.89 -2.33
N THR A 39 -12.91 31.07 -2.09
CA THR A 39 -11.75 31.63 -2.80
C THR A 39 -10.42 31.04 -2.36
N ILE A 40 -10.38 30.28 -1.27
CA ILE A 40 -9.15 29.66 -0.76
C ILE A 40 -8.72 28.52 -1.69
N ASP A 41 -7.52 28.64 -2.26
CA ASP A 41 -6.89 27.64 -3.13
C ASP A 41 -5.68 26.94 -2.49
N PHE A 42 -5.24 27.41 -1.32
CA PHE A 42 -4.06 26.90 -0.59
C PHE A 42 -4.19 27.04 0.93
N ILE A 43 -3.85 25.96 1.66
CA ILE A 43 -3.70 25.96 3.12
C ILE A 43 -2.21 25.78 3.45
N GLY A 44 -1.62 26.73 4.17
CA GLY A 44 -0.20 26.73 4.50
C GLY A 44 0.23 25.68 5.54
N ASN A 45 1.54 25.53 5.69
CA ASN A 45 2.13 24.60 6.65
C ASN A 45 1.69 24.93 8.08
N PHE A 46 1.36 23.94 8.89
CA PHE A 46 0.88 24.15 10.27
C PHE A 46 -0.38 25.03 10.40
N ALA A 47 -1.11 25.34 9.32
CA ALA A 47 -2.21 26.32 9.37
C ALA A 47 -3.22 26.07 10.50
N PHE A 48 -3.56 24.82 10.79
CA PHE A 48 -4.40 24.35 11.89
C PHE A 48 -3.68 23.33 12.78
N GLY A 49 -2.34 23.32 12.75
CA GLY A 49 -1.55 22.43 13.59
C GLY A 49 -1.91 22.64 15.07
N ARG A 50 -2.09 21.55 15.82
CA ARG A 50 -2.45 21.53 17.25
C ARG A 50 -3.75 22.24 17.61
N CYS A 51 -4.66 22.45 16.65
CA CYS A 51 -6.05 22.78 16.96
C CYS A 51 -6.76 21.54 17.52
N GLU A 52 -6.42 21.14 18.75
CA GLU A 52 -6.83 19.86 19.35
C GLU A 52 -8.35 19.71 19.50
N ASN A 53 -9.06 20.83 19.61
CA ASN A 53 -10.52 20.86 19.72
C ASN A 53 -11.26 20.99 18.39
N LEU A 54 -10.57 21.08 17.25
CA LEU A 54 -11.21 21.19 15.94
C LEU A 54 -11.96 19.90 15.62
N GLU A 55 -13.28 19.95 15.51
CA GLU A 55 -14.11 18.77 15.29
C GLU A 55 -14.39 18.53 13.81
N SER A 56 -14.54 19.62 13.05
CA SER A 56 -14.82 19.58 11.61
C SER A 56 -14.30 20.84 10.91
N ILE A 57 -14.00 20.70 9.62
CA ILE A 57 -13.66 21.81 8.74
C ILE A 57 -14.19 21.53 7.34
N ASN A 58 -14.83 22.52 6.73
CA ASN A 58 -15.27 22.45 5.34
C ASN A 58 -14.16 22.99 4.45
N LEU A 59 -13.58 22.12 3.62
CA LEU A 59 -12.59 22.51 2.62
C LEU A 59 -13.29 23.01 1.35
N PRO A 60 -12.94 24.19 0.82
CA PRO A 60 -13.61 24.76 -0.34
C PRO A 60 -13.24 24.03 -1.64
N GLU A 61 -14.16 23.95 -2.60
CA GLU A 61 -13.94 23.28 -3.89
C GLU A 61 -12.84 23.93 -4.76
N GLY A 62 -12.37 25.13 -4.44
CA GLY A 62 -11.22 25.76 -5.08
C GLY A 62 -9.85 25.30 -4.56
N LEU A 63 -9.80 24.53 -3.46
CA LEU A 63 -8.58 24.16 -2.77
C LEU A 63 -7.74 23.15 -3.56
N THR A 64 -6.54 23.56 -3.95
CA THR A 64 -5.63 22.75 -4.76
C THR A 64 -4.51 22.10 -3.95
N GLU A 65 -4.10 22.69 -2.83
CA GLU A 65 -2.97 22.21 -2.05
C GLU A 65 -3.11 22.49 -0.54
N ILE A 66 -2.71 21.50 0.27
CA ILE A 66 -2.64 21.57 1.73
C ILE A 66 -1.19 21.33 2.16
N GLY A 67 -0.64 22.22 2.97
CA GLY A 67 0.75 22.20 3.41
C GLY A 67 1.08 21.13 4.45
N THR A 68 2.38 21.02 4.73
CA THR A 68 2.96 20.12 5.73
C THR A 68 2.39 20.43 7.12
N ARG A 69 1.99 19.40 7.87
CA ARG A 69 1.46 19.48 9.24
C ARG A 69 0.25 20.40 9.40
N ALA A 70 -0.46 20.72 8.31
CA ALA A 70 -1.55 21.70 8.36
C ALA A 70 -2.68 21.35 9.32
N PHE A 71 -2.89 20.07 9.67
CA PHE A 71 -3.86 19.60 10.66
C PHE A 71 -3.22 18.62 11.67
N GLU A 72 -1.89 18.69 11.87
CA GLU A 72 -1.20 17.82 12.83
C GLU A 72 -1.81 18.00 14.22
N TRP A 73 -2.01 16.93 15.01
CA TRP A 73 -2.58 16.99 16.36
C TRP A 73 -4.00 17.57 16.47
N CYS A 74 -4.80 17.62 15.39
CA CYS A 74 -6.24 17.89 15.48
C CYS A 74 -6.99 16.68 16.08
N LYS A 75 -6.78 16.41 17.37
CA LYS A 75 -7.22 15.18 18.06
C LYS A 75 -8.72 14.91 17.95
N LYS A 76 -9.57 15.96 17.94
CA LYS A 76 -11.03 15.83 17.82
C LYS A 76 -11.57 15.83 16.38
N LEU A 77 -10.72 16.02 15.36
CA LEU A 77 -11.16 16.05 13.97
C LEU A 77 -11.64 14.66 13.58
N ASN A 78 -12.96 14.50 13.44
CA ASN A 78 -13.58 13.18 13.28
C ASN A 78 -13.83 12.80 11.81
N GLY A 79 -13.79 13.77 10.91
CA GLY A 79 -13.98 13.61 9.48
C GLY A 79 -13.44 14.80 8.70
N ILE A 80 -13.03 14.54 7.46
CA ILE A 80 -12.67 15.58 6.51
C ILE A 80 -13.07 15.14 5.10
N VAL A 81 -13.66 16.06 4.34
CA VAL A 81 -14.03 15.83 2.95
C VAL A 81 -13.05 16.60 2.07
N PHE A 82 -12.27 15.87 1.27
CA PHE A 82 -11.36 16.50 0.32
C PHE A 82 -12.14 16.98 -0.91
N PRO A 83 -11.89 18.22 -1.38
CA PRO A 83 -12.55 18.74 -2.56
C PRO A 83 -12.03 18.06 -3.83
N SER A 84 -12.85 18.10 -4.87
CA SER A 84 -12.58 17.42 -6.14
C SER A 84 -11.42 18.03 -6.94
N THR A 85 -10.95 19.21 -6.56
CA THR A 85 -9.83 19.93 -7.18
C THR A 85 -8.49 19.69 -6.49
N LEU A 86 -8.49 19.04 -5.32
CA LEU A 86 -7.29 18.86 -4.51
C LEU A 86 -6.25 18.02 -5.25
N LYS A 87 -5.03 18.56 -5.36
CA LYS A 87 -3.90 17.94 -6.07
C LYS A 87 -2.81 17.44 -5.14
N LYS A 88 -2.53 18.19 -4.06
CA LYS A 88 -1.36 17.93 -3.21
C LYS A 88 -1.70 18.03 -1.72
N ILE A 89 -1.16 17.10 -0.95
CA ILE A 89 -1.20 17.14 0.52
C ILE A 89 0.22 16.96 1.04
N GLY A 90 0.65 17.85 1.92
CA GLY A 90 1.99 17.86 2.51
C GLY A 90 2.25 16.70 3.47
N SER A 91 3.46 16.67 4.01
CA SER A 91 3.87 15.64 4.98
C SER A 91 3.20 15.86 6.32
N GLU A 92 2.88 14.76 7.01
CA GLU A 92 2.37 14.75 8.38
C GLU A 92 1.09 15.60 8.57
N THR A 93 0.34 15.88 7.49
CA THR A 93 -0.78 16.81 7.53
C THR A 93 -1.86 16.40 8.52
N PHE A 94 -2.12 15.11 8.73
CA PHE A 94 -3.10 14.61 9.71
C PHE A 94 -2.45 13.71 10.77
N THR A 95 -1.15 13.84 11.02
CA THR A 95 -0.49 13.05 12.07
C THR A 95 -1.14 13.33 13.43
N TYR A 96 -1.42 12.28 14.22
CA TYR A 96 -2.11 12.37 15.52
C TYR A 96 -3.55 12.96 15.47
N CYS A 97 -4.24 12.88 14.34
CA CYS A 97 -5.70 13.08 14.29
C CYS A 97 -6.44 11.85 14.84
N GLU A 98 -6.40 11.67 16.17
CA GLU A 98 -6.81 10.44 16.86
C GLU A 98 -8.30 10.10 16.70
N SER A 99 -9.18 11.08 16.47
CA SER A 99 -10.63 10.87 16.26
C SER A 99 -11.02 10.64 14.80
N LEU A 100 -10.10 10.77 13.84
CA LEU A 100 -10.44 10.65 12.42
C LEU A 100 -10.83 9.20 12.11
N THR A 101 -12.07 8.96 11.68
CA THR A 101 -12.62 7.60 11.55
C THR A 101 -12.55 7.04 10.13
N GLY A 102 -12.65 7.90 9.12
CA GLY A 102 -12.70 7.52 7.72
C GLY A 102 -12.15 8.61 6.80
N ILE A 103 -11.53 8.18 5.70
CA ILE A 103 -11.00 9.08 4.68
C ILE A 103 -11.23 8.54 3.26
N THR A 104 -11.47 9.44 2.32
CA THR A 104 -11.46 9.14 0.88
C THR A 104 -10.43 10.02 0.20
N LEU A 105 -9.36 9.43 -0.33
CA LEU A 105 -8.36 10.12 -1.14
C LEU A 105 -8.89 10.29 -2.57
N PRO A 106 -9.17 11.52 -3.04
CA PRO A 106 -9.82 11.73 -4.33
C PRO A 106 -8.90 11.40 -5.50
N LYS A 107 -9.49 11.00 -6.63
CA LYS A 107 -8.77 10.60 -7.84
C LYS A 107 -7.86 11.68 -8.43
N THR A 108 -8.09 12.94 -8.07
CA THR A 108 -7.35 14.11 -8.54
C THR A 108 -6.02 14.32 -7.84
N LEU A 109 -5.78 13.65 -6.70
CA LEU A 109 -4.52 13.73 -6.00
C LEU A 109 -3.38 13.22 -6.88
N GLU A 110 -2.35 14.04 -6.98
CA GLU A 110 -1.11 13.78 -7.72
C GLU A 110 0.00 13.36 -6.75
N SER A 111 0.04 13.93 -5.54
CA SER A 111 1.04 13.60 -4.52
C SER A 111 0.52 13.77 -3.09
N ILE A 112 0.97 12.90 -2.20
CA ILE A 112 0.79 13.02 -0.75
C ILE A 112 2.14 12.91 -0.04
N GLY A 113 2.29 13.57 1.11
CA GLY A 113 3.53 13.60 1.86
C GLY A 113 3.69 12.45 2.87
N THR A 114 4.94 12.26 3.31
CA THR A 114 5.34 11.27 4.32
C THR A 114 4.51 11.40 5.58
N GLY A 115 4.10 10.28 6.18
CA GLY A 115 3.41 10.27 7.47
C GLY A 115 2.00 10.87 7.46
N LEU A 116 1.36 11.03 6.29
CA LEU A 116 0.10 11.79 6.13
C LEU A 116 -0.96 11.53 7.23
N PHE A 117 -1.25 10.27 7.56
CA PHE A 117 -2.19 9.84 8.60
C PHE A 117 -1.50 9.05 9.72
N SER A 118 -0.21 9.29 9.97
CA SER A 118 0.51 8.60 11.02
C SER A 118 -0.17 8.82 12.38
N ARG A 119 -0.36 7.74 13.15
CA ARG A 119 -1.02 7.74 14.47
C ARG A 119 -2.48 8.21 14.47
N CYS A 120 -3.20 8.13 13.34
CA CYS A 120 -4.66 8.26 13.33
C CYS A 120 -5.32 6.98 13.90
N GLN A 121 -5.32 6.83 15.22
CA GLN A 121 -5.65 5.55 15.87
C GLN A 121 -7.09 5.06 15.63
N SER A 122 -8.06 5.97 15.42
CA SER A 122 -9.45 5.62 15.09
C SER A 122 -9.73 5.41 13.61
N LEU A 123 -8.73 5.62 12.73
CA LEU A 123 -8.93 5.52 11.28
C LEU A 123 -9.18 4.07 10.88
N SER A 124 -10.44 3.76 10.59
CA SER A 124 -10.93 2.40 10.36
C SER A 124 -11.32 2.15 8.89
N SER A 125 -11.55 3.22 8.12
CA SER A 125 -11.93 3.16 6.72
C SER A 125 -11.07 4.11 5.87
N VAL A 126 -10.38 3.55 4.88
CA VAL A 126 -9.60 4.33 3.92
C VAL A 126 -10.02 3.89 2.53
N THR A 127 -10.49 4.85 1.74
CA THR A 127 -10.77 4.68 0.31
C THR A 127 -9.73 5.44 -0.49
N ILE A 128 -9.06 4.76 -1.42
CA ILE A 128 -8.15 5.39 -2.38
C ILE A 128 -8.83 5.31 -3.73
N GLU A 129 -9.32 6.44 -4.24
CA GLU A 129 -9.92 6.47 -5.56
C GLU A 129 -8.86 6.21 -6.63
N LYS A 130 -9.22 5.40 -7.62
CA LYS A 130 -8.34 5.12 -8.75
C LYS A 130 -8.12 6.42 -9.55
N GLY A 131 -6.89 6.92 -9.54
CA GLY A 131 -6.58 8.23 -10.09
C GLY A 131 -5.07 8.48 -10.29
N GLY A 132 -4.65 9.73 -10.10
CA GLY A 132 -3.28 10.20 -10.33
C GLY A 132 -2.25 9.78 -9.28
N LEU A 133 -2.68 9.25 -8.13
CA LEU A 133 -1.79 8.95 -7.02
C LEU A 133 -0.87 7.75 -7.35
N ALA A 134 0.41 8.03 -7.54
CA ALA A 134 1.42 7.06 -7.97
C ALA A 134 2.06 6.26 -6.82
N SER A 135 2.06 6.79 -5.60
CA SER A 135 2.68 6.11 -4.44
C SER A 135 1.97 6.42 -3.13
N LEU A 136 2.09 5.50 -2.19
CA LEU A 136 1.89 5.76 -0.77
C LEU A 136 3.26 6.00 -0.14
N PRO A 137 3.56 7.18 0.40
CA PRO A 137 4.88 7.51 0.91
C PRO A 137 5.16 6.80 2.24
N LYS A 138 6.40 6.95 2.69
CA LYS A 138 6.87 6.44 3.97
C LYS A 138 5.91 6.81 5.11
N GLU A 139 5.60 5.85 5.98
CA GLU A 139 4.79 6.02 7.20
C GLU A 139 3.36 6.56 6.99
N CYS A 140 2.84 6.57 5.76
CA CYS A 140 1.57 7.23 5.41
C CYS A 140 0.37 6.89 6.32
N PHE A 141 0.25 5.65 6.77
CA PHE A 141 -0.79 5.15 7.68
C PHE A 141 -0.20 4.47 8.92
N LYS A 142 1.06 4.76 9.28
CA LYS A 142 1.73 4.12 10.40
C LYS A 142 0.94 4.29 11.70
N GLY A 143 0.66 3.21 12.42
CA GLY A 143 -0.07 3.27 13.69
C GLY A 143 -1.56 3.60 13.58
N CYS A 144 -2.18 3.39 12.41
CA CYS A 144 -3.65 3.40 12.27
C CYS A 144 -4.23 2.11 12.85
N THR A 145 -4.26 2.02 14.18
CA THR A 145 -4.57 0.77 14.91
C THR A 145 -6.01 0.26 14.71
N ALA A 146 -6.95 1.09 14.27
CA ALA A 146 -8.31 0.68 13.94
C ALA A 146 -8.51 0.20 12.48
N LEU A 147 -7.51 0.36 11.61
CA LEU A 147 -7.63 0.01 10.19
C LEU A 147 -7.64 -1.51 10.02
N LYS A 148 -8.78 -2.08 9.63
CA LYS A 148 -8.96 -3.54 9.51
C LYS A 148 -8.64 -4.10 8.13
N LYS A 149 -8.92 -3.30 7.10
CA LYS A 149 -8.79 -3.70 5.70
C LYS A 149 -8.36 -2.52 4.84
N ILE A 150 -7.61 -2.79 3.79
CA ILE A 150 -7.26 -1.80 2.77
C ILE A 150 -7.22 -2.44 1.38
N SER A 151 -7.68 -1.69 0.39
CA SER A 151 -7.54 -2.03 -1.03
C SER A 151 -6.68 -0.98 -1.72
N ILE A 152 -5.54 -1.40 -2.26
CA ILE A 152 -4.59 -0.54 -2.96
C ILE A 152 -4.86 -0.64 -4.47
N PRO A 153 -5.30 0.44 -5.14
CA PRO A 153 -5.61 0.42 -6.56
C PRO A 153 -4.32 0.37 -7.40
N GLY A 154 -4.43 -0.14 -8.63
CA GLY A 154 -3.28 -0.32 -9.53
C GLY A 154 -2.67 0.98 -10.07
N SER A 155 -3.28 2.14 -9.76
CA SER A 155 -2.67 3.45 -9.96
C SER A 155 -1.48 3.68 -9.03
N VAL A 156 -1.54 3.14 -7.80
CA VAL A 156 -0.43 3.16 -6.85
C VAL A 156 0.61 2.12 -7.27
N LYS A 157 1.81 2.58 -7.62
CA LYS A 157 2.96 1.77 -8.06
C LYS A 157 3.83 1.35 -6.88
N GLU A 158 4.01 2.26 -5.93
CA GLU A 158 4.92 2.05 -4.81
C GLU A 158 4.20 2.26 -3.47
N ILE A 159 4.44 1.34 -2.54
CA ILE A 159 4.07 1.48 -1.13
C ILE A 159 5.38 1.64 -0.36
N GLY A 160 5.62 2.84 0.17
CA GLY A 160 6.85 3.22 0.83
C GLY A 160 7.06 2.58 2.20
N ASP A 161 8.25 2.81 2.75
CA ASP A 161 8.69 2.19 4.00
C ASP A 161 7.72 2.46 5.16
N GLU A 162 7.43 1.43 5.96
CA GLU A 162 6.56 1.52 7.13
C GLU A 162 5.17 2.11 6.87
N ALA A 163 4.69 2.14 5.60
CA ALA A 163 3.45 2.83 5.24
C ALA A 163 2.22 2.36 6.03
N PHE A 164 2.16 1.08 6.42
CA PHE A 164 1.10 0.51 7.28
C PHE A 164 1.68 -0.09 8.57
N SER A 165 2.91 0.24 8.94
CA SER A 165 3.55 -0.32 10.13
C SER A 165 2.70 -0.01 11.38
N ARG A 166 2.53 -0.97 12.28
CA ARG A 166 1.72 -0.86 13.51
C ARG A 166 0.22 -0.67 13.29
N CYS A 167 -0.31 -1.05 12.13
CA CYS A 167 -1.75 -1.20 11.95
C CYS A 167 -2.22 -2.52 12.58
N SER A 168 -2.31 -2.55 13.92
CA SER A 168 -2.52 -3.78 14.71
C SER A 168 -3.87 -4.48 14.49
N ALA A 169 -4.82 -3.88 13.77
CA ALA A 169 -6.07 -4.52 13.35
C ALA A 169 -6.07 -4.95 11.87
N LEU A 170 -5.03 -4.59 11.10
CA LEU A 170 -4.99 -4.78 9.65
C LEU A 170 -4.75 -6.25 9.30
N SER A 171 -5.84 -6.94 8.96
CA SER A 171 -5.84 -8.38 8.70
C SER A 171 -6.14 -8.72 7.24
N SER A 172 -6.62 -7.76 6.45
CA SER A 172 -6.98 -7.95 5.04
C SER A 172 -6.41 -6.86 4.15
N VAL A 173 -5.53 -7.24 3.23
CA VAL A 173 -4.91 -6.33 2.26
C VAL A 173 -5.17 -6.86 0.85
N THR A 174 -5.71 -5.99 -0.01
CA THR A 174 -5.86 -6.26 -1.44
C THR A 174 -4.88 -5.38 -2.22
N LEU A 175 -4.03 -6.02 -3.03
CA LEU A 175 -3.08 -5.34 -3.92
C LEU A 175 -3.52 -5.55 -5.37
N ALA A 176 -3.92 -4.49 -6.07
CA ALA A 176 -4.31 -4.58 -7.46
C ALA A 176 -3.11 -4.74 -8.40
N LYS A 177 -3.36 -5.30 -9.60
CA LYS A 177 -2.39 -5.32 -10.70
C LYS A 177 -1.96 -3.88 -11.01
N GLY A 178 -0.66 -3.60 -10.87
CA GLY A 178 -0.10 -2.28 -11.07
C GLY A 178 0.82 -1.83 -9.94
N VAL A 179 0.65 -2.38 -8.73
CA VAL A 179 1.64 -2.24 -7.65
C VAL A 179 2.92 -2.98 -8.06
N THR A 180 4.05 -2.29 -8.01
CA THR A 180 5.37 -2.82 -8.43
C THR A 180 6.36 -2.94 -7.30
N LYS A 181 6.21 -2.15 -6.23
CA LYS A 181 7.15 -2.10 -5.12
C LYS A 181 6.47 -2.03 -3.76
N LEU A 182 6.95 -2.87 -2.84
CA LEU A 182 6.69 -2.78 -1.40
C LEU A 182 8.00 -2.39 -0.72
N GLY A 183 7.99 -1.31 0.07
CA GLY A 183 9.14 -0.84 0.84
C GLY A 183 9.49 -1.73 2.03
N VAL A 184 10.41 -1.25 2.87
CA VAL A 184 10.83 -1.92 4.09
C VAL A 184 9.72 -1.83 5.14
N ARG A 185 9.43 -2.93 5.86
CA ARG A 185 8.47 -2.95 6.99
C ARG A 185 7.05 -2.43 6.69
N VAL A 186 6.59 -2.51 5.43
CA VAL A 186 5.29 -1.95 5.01
C VAL A 186 4.15 -2.37 5.94
N PHE A 187 4.04 -3.67 6.24
CA PHE A 187 3.03 -4.27 7.11
C PHE A 187 3.64 -4.87 8.38
N ASN A 188 4.72 -4.28 8.89
CA ASN A 188 5.27 -4.66 10.19
C ASN A 188 4.22 -4.43 11.30
N GLU A 189 4.12 -5.33 12.27
CA GLU A 189 3.12 -5.27 13.35
C GLU A 189 1.66 -5.25 12.83
N CYS A 190 1.38 -5.99 11.74
CA CYS A 190 0.03 -6.19 11.19
C CYS A 190 -0.36 -7.68 11.23
N PRO A 191 -1.54 -8.06 11.78
CA PRO A 191 -1.97 -9.46 11.94
C PRO A 191 -2.52 -10.06 10.63
N ILE A 192 -1.76 -9.98 9.54
CA ILE A 192 -2.14 -10.52 8.24
C ILE A 192 -1.84 -12.01 8.22
N LYS A 193 -2.87 -12.83 8.03
CA LYS A 193 -2.72 -14.30 7.93
C LYS A 193 -2.55 -14.81 6.51
N LYS A 194 -3.06 -14.08 5.53
CA LYS A 194 -2.99 -14.45 4.12
C LYS A 194 -2.96 -13.20 3.26
N ILE A 195 -1.99 -13.11 2.36
CA ILE A 195 -1.86 -12.00 1.41
C ILE A 195 -1.63 -12.52 0.00
N THR A 196 -2.25 -11.90 -1.00
CA THR A 196 -1.94 -12.18 -2.40
C THR A 196 -1.12 -11.04 -2.97
N ILE A 197 0.12 -11.35 -3.35
CA ILE A 197 1.05 -10.40 -3.96
C ILE A 197 1.00 -10.59 -5.49
N PRO A 198 0.58 -9.58 -6.27
CA PRO A 198 0.42 -9.71 -7.71
C PRO A 198 1.77 -9.83 -8.43
N LYS A 199 1.79 -10.47 -9.61
CA LYS A 199 3.00 -10.63 -10.45
C LYS A 199 3.68 -9.31 -10.80
N SER A 200 2.95 -8.19 -10.76
CA SER A 200 3.52 -6.86 -11.03
C SER A 200 4.51 -6.41 -9.95
N VAL A 201 4.45 -6.96 -8.74
CA VAL A 201 5.41 -6.65 -7.67
C VAL A 201 6.74 -7.34 -7.99
N THR A 202 7.76 -6.51 -8.24
CA THR A 202 9.12 -6.95 -8.58
C THR A 202 10.12 -6.66 -7.46
N GLU A 203 9.78 -5.78 -6.53
CA GLU A 203 10.63 -5.40 -5.39
C GLU A 203 9.82 -5.48 -4.09
N ILE A 204 10.33 -6.23 -3.11
CA ILE A 204 9.76 -6.35 -1.78
C ILE A 204 10.89 -6.07 -0.77
N GLY A 205 10.73 -5.00 0.00
CA GLY A 205 11.69 -4.58 1.00
C GLY A 205 11.77 -5.54 2.18
N ASP A 206 12.86 -5.40 2.93
CA ASP A 206 13.13 -6.21 4.10
C ASP A 206 11.99 -6.11 5.14
N HIS A 207 11.61 -7.25 5.72
CA HIS A 207 10.50 -7.36 6.70
C HIS A 207 9.18 -6.70 6.26
N ALA A 208 8.91 -6.54 4.95
CA ALA A 208 7.71 -5.89 4.44
C ALA A 208 6.39 -6.54 4.91
N VAL A 209 6.34 -7.85 5.13
CA VAL A 209 5.12 -8.59 5.50
C VAL A 209 5.45 -9.69 6.52
N GLY A 210 4.60 -9.87 7.53
CA GLY A 210 4.64 -11.06 8.41
C GLY A 210 5.65 -10.98 9.54
N PHE A 211 5.96 -9.78 10.01
CA PHE A 211 6.92 -9.57 11.08
C PHE A 211 6.42 -8.56 12.10
N ASP A 212 6.80 -8.79 13.36
CA ASP A 212 6.72 -7.81 14.44
C ASP A 212 8.13 -7.39 14.85
N TYR A 213 8.33 -6.09 15.06
CA TYR A 213 9.60 -5.57 15.56
C TYR A 213 9.52 -5.29 17.06
N ASN A 214 10.32 -6.01 17.84
CA ASN A 214 10.47 -5.75 19.26
C ASN A 214 11.63 -4.76 19.49
N SER A 215 11.28 -3.51 19.82
CA SER A 215 12.27 -2.46 20.07
C SER A 215 13.06 -2.63 21.37
N GLN A 216 12.60 -3.47 22.31
CA GLN A 216 13.34 -3.72 23.56
C GLN A 216 14.52 -4.67 23.33
N PHE A 217 14.36 -5.64 22.42
CA PHE A 217 15.39 -6.64 22.11
C PHE A 217 16.05 -6.42 20.74
N PHE A 218 15.66 -5.38 20.00
CA PHE A 218 16.10 -5.09 18.63
C PHE A 218 15.95 -6.30 17.69
N GLN A 219 14.88 -7.08 17.88
CA GLN A 219 14.67 -8.35 17.20
C GLN A 219 13.34 -8.36 16.45
N TYR A 220 13.30 -9.09 15.33
CA TYR A 220 12.06 -9.39 14.63
C TYR A 220 11.52 -10.77 14.99
N THR A 221 10.21 -10.87 15.08
CA THR A 221 9.49 -12.14 15.22
C THR A 221 8.62 -12.35 13.99
N LYS A 222 8.78 -13.53 13.36
CA LYS A 222 8.02 -13.92 12.17
C LYS A 222 6.64 -14.44 12.57
N HIS A 223 5.62 -14.14 11.76
CA HIS A 223 4.27 -14.73 11.89
C HIS A 223 4.26 -16.11 11.22
N GLU A 224 4.33 -17.19 12.03
CA GLU A 224 4.37 -18.57 11.52
C GLU A 224 3.08 -19.00 10.78
N ASP A 225 1.95 -18.33 11.04
CA ASP A 225 0.67 -18.60 10.39
C ASP A 225 0.42 -17.78 9.11
N LEU A 226 1.39 -16.94 8.68
CA LEU A 226 1.27 -16.20 7.43
C LEU A 226 1.43 -17.13 6.21
N VAL A 227 0.42 -17.09 5.34
CA VAL A 227 0.47 -17.67 3.99
C VAL A 227 0.61 -16.57 2.94
N ILE A 228 1.73 -16.59 2.22
CA ILE A 228 1.96 -15.71 1.07
C ILE A 228 1.44 -16.41 -0.17
N ARG A 229 0.51 -15.78 -0.88
CA ARG A 229 0.13 -16.18 -2.22
C ARG A 229 0.83 -15.33 -3.25
N GLY A 230 1.36 -15.97 -4.29
CA GLY A 230 2.01 -15.28 -5.39
C GLY A 230 2.10 -16.13 -6.64
N TYR A 231 2.92 -15.69 -7.59
CA TYR A 231 3.20 -16.44 -8.81
C TYR A 231 4.57 -17.09 -8.69
N MET A 232 4.75 -18.28 -9.26
CA MET A 232 6.07 -18.92 -9.31
C MET A 232 7.08 -18.01 -10.04
N GLY A 233 8.34 -18.01 -9.58
CA GLY A 233 9.44 -17.16 -10.00
C GLY A 233 9.30 -15.68 -9.62
N SER A 234 8.21 -15.27 -8.96
CA SER A 234 7.96 -13.86 -8.62
C SER A 234 8.74 -13.40 -7.39
N ALA A 235 8.78 -12.08 -7.17
CA ALA A 235 9.33 -11.53 -5.94
C ALA A 235 8.62 -12.07 -4.69
N ALA A 236 7.33 -12.42 -4.78
CA ALA A 236 6.57 -12.98 -3.68
C ALA A 236 7.06 -14.38 -3.27
N GLU A 237 7.39 -15.25 -4.24
CA GLU A 237 7.95 -16.57 -3.94
C GLU A 237 9.33 -16.41 -3.30
N LYS A 238 10.21 -15.61 -3.90
CA LYS A 238 11.56 -15.35 -3.36
C LYS A 238 11.52 -14.79 -1.94
N TYR A 239 10.58 -13.88 -1.66
CA TYR A 239 10.39 -13.33 -0.32
C TYR A 239 9.90 -14.39 0.67
N ALA A 240 8.95 -15.24 0.26
CA ALA A 240 8.48 -16.33 1.10
C ALA A 240 9.59 -17.34 1.41
N GLU A 241 10.40 -17.73 0.41
CA GLU A 241 11.55 -18.63 0.57
C GLU A 241 12.62 -18.03 1.49
N LEU A 242 13.02 -16.78 1.26
CA LEU A 242 14.05 -16.09 2.02
C LEU A 242 13.73 -16.04 3.52
N HIS A 243 12.46 -15.85 3.86
CA HIS A 243 12.00 -15.68 5.24
C HIS A 243 11.31 -16.92 5.81
N GLY A 244 11.21 -18.01 5.04
CA GLY A 244 10.58 -19.27 5.49
C GLY A 244 9.08 -19.14 5.77
N PHE A 245 8.34 -18.41 4.94
CA PHE A 245 6.87 -18.36 4.99
C PHE A 245 6.25 -19.46 4.15
N ALA A 246 5.04 -19.90 4.53
CA ALA A 246 4.24 -20.77 3.66
C ALA A 246 3.88 -20.03 2.37
N PHE A 247 4.09 -20.69 1.22
CA PHE A 247 3.78 -20.14 -0.09
C PHE A 247 2.71 -20.95 -0.81
N GLU A 248 1.66 -20.27 -1.27
CA GLU A 248 0.56 -20.88 -2.03
C GLU A 248 0.47 -20.23 -3.43
N PRO A 249 0.74 -20.97 -4.52
CA PRO A 249 0.66 -20.40 -5.86
C PRO A 249 -0.78 -19.95 -6.19
N VAL A 250 -0.90 -18.72 -6.71
CA VAL A 250 -2.18 -18.16 -7.21
C VAL A 250 -2.68 -18.92 -8.44
N ASP A 251 -1.74 -19.36 -9.26
CA ASP A 251 -1.95 -20.20 -10.43
C ASP A 251 -1.05 -21.42 -10.21
N PRO A 252 -1.58 -22.56 -9.73
CA PRO A 252 -0.77 -23.74 -9.48
C PRO A 252 -0.13 -24.18 -10.79
N TYR A 253 1.09 -24.71 -10.70
CA TYR A 253 1.79 -25.28 -11.82
C TYR A 253 0.85 -26.10 -12.72
N GLU A 254 0.81 -25.79 -14.01
CA GLU A 254 0.20 -26.71 -14.94
C GLU A 254 1.18 -27.88 -15.09
N LEU A 255 0.81 -29.05 -14.56
CA LEU A 255 1.65 -30.25 -14.62
C LEU A 255 2.06 -30.50 -16.08
N GLY A 256 3.36 -30.44 -16.37
CA GLY A 256 3.89 -30.53 -17.73
C GLY A 256 4.26 -29.21 -18.43
N ASP A 257 4.04 -28.03 -17.84
CA ASP A 257 4.50 -26.73 -18.35
C ASP A 257 5.95 -26.51 -17.89
N VAL A 258 6.87 -27.21 -18.56
CA VAL A 258 8.29 -27.29 -18.20
C VAL A 258 9.00 -25.98 -18.52
N ASN A 259 8.58 -25.30 -19.59
CA ASN A 259 9.18 -24.05 -20.02
C ASN A 259 8.53 -22.80 -19.36
N LYS A 260 7.46 -22.99 -18.57
CA LYS A 260 6.74 -21.96 -17.81
C LYS A 260 6.06 -20.92 -18.72
N ASP A 261 5.66 -21.31 -19.93
CA ASP A 261 4.96 -20.48 -20.91
C ASP A 261 3.42 -20.52 -20.78
N ARG A 262 2.90 -21.29 -19.82
CA ARG A 262 1.47 -21.50 -19.53
C ARG A 262 0.71 -22.27 -20.62
N SER A 263 1.42 -23.04 -21.43
CA SER A 263 0.80 -23.91 -22.43
C SER A 263 1.52 -25.24 -22.42
N VAL A 264 0.87 -26.32 -21.95
CA VAL A 264 1.49 -27.66 -22.01
C VAL A 264 1.50 -28.17 -23.45
N ASN A 265 2.66 -28.12 -24.11
CA ASN A 265 2.81 -28.45 -25.51
C ASN A 265 4.16 -29.13 -25.84
N MET A 266 4.46 -29.33 -27.13
CA MET A 266 5.69 -30.02 -27.56
C MET A 266 6.98 -29.28 -27.21
N LYS A 267 6.93 -27.97 -26.95
CA LYS A 267 8.09 -27.21 -26.45
C LYS A 267 8.49 -27.66 -25.05
N ASP A 268 7.52 -28.01 -24.20
CA ASP A 268 7.77 -28.54 -22.86
C ASP A 268 8.40 -29.92 -22.93
N VAL A 269 7.89 -30.79 -23.81
CA VAL A 269 8.49 -32.10 -24.07
C VAL A 269 9.94 -31.96 -24.51
N ALA A 270 10.23 -31.02 -25.43
CA ALA A 270 11.58 -30.79 -25.92
C ALA A 270 12.51 -30.26 -24.81
N MET A 271 12.04 -29.31 -24.00
CA MET A 271 12.81 -28.77 -22.88
C MET A 271 13.06 -29.84 -21.80
N PHE A 272 12.04 -30.63 -21.48
CA PHE A 272 12.14 -31.73 -20.52
C PHE A 272 13.12 -32.80 -21.02
N GLN A 273 13.02 -33.22 -22.28
CA GLN A 273 13.96 -34.18 -22.87
C GLN A 273 15.42 -33.68 -22.78
N ARG A 274 15.67 -32.40 -23.07
CA ARG A 274 17.01 -31.82 -22.93
C ARG A 274 17.50 -31.81 -21.48
N GLY A 275 16.62 -31.46 -20.54
CA GLY A 275 16.94 -31.50 -19.10
C GLY A 275 17.28 -32.91 -18.60
N ILE A 276 16.50 -33.93 -18.98
CA ILE A 276 16.79 -35.34 -18.65
C ILE A 276 18.13 -35.80 -19.26
N ASN A 277 18.46 -35.29 -20.45
CA ASN A 277 19.72 -35.58 -21.13
C ASN A 277 20.92 -34.81 -20.53
N GLY A 278 20.74 -34.08 -19.42
CA GLY A 278 21.84 -33.44 -18.68
C GLY A 278 22.38 -32.16 -19.30
N TRP A 279 21.58 -31.46 -20.11
CA TRP A 279 21.97 -30.16 -20.65
C TRP A 279 22.10 -29.13 -19.52
N THR A 280 23.27 -28.50 -19.41
CA THR A 280 23.63 -27.64 -18.26
C THR A 280 22.86 -26.32 -18.18
N ASP A 281 22.21 -25.91 -19.28
CA ASP A 281 21.37 -24.71 -19.34
C ASP A 281 19.93 -24.95 -18.86
N ILE A 282 19.56 -26.20 -18.54
CA ILE A 282 18.19 -26.58 -18.18
C ILE A 282 18.15 -27.19 -16.78
N VAL A 283 17.38 -26.58 -15.89
CA VAL A 283 17.06 -27.11 -14.57
C VAL A 283 15.60 -27.55 -14.57
N LEU A 284 15.36 -28.85 -14.40
CA LEU A 284 14.02 -29.39 -14.30
C LEU A 284 13.46 -29.15 -12.90
N ASP A 285 12.33 -28.47 -12.83
CA ASP A 285 11.60 -28.22 -11.59
C ASP A 285 10.68 -29.43 -11.29
N PRO A 286 10.94 -30.20 -10.22
CA PRO A 286 10.15 -31.39 -9.91
C PRO A 286 8.65 -31.11 -9.74
N LYS A 287 8.26 -29.89 -9.36
CA LYS A 287 6.86 -29.54 -9.15
C LYS A 287 6.04 -29.51 -10.45
N VAL A 288 6.68 -29.27 -11.60
CA VAL A 288 6.05 -29.36 -12.95
C VAL A 288 6.38 -30.65 -13.67
N CYS A 289 7.56 -31.21 -13.41
CA CYS A 289 8.11 -32.32 -14.17
C CYS A 289 7.71 -33.69 -13.62
N ASP A 290 7.35 -33.83 -12.34
CA ASP A 290 6.92 -35.11 -11.76
C ASP A 290 5.47 -35.44 -12.17
N MET A 291 5.33 -35.96 -13.39
CA MET A 291 4.03 -36.22 -14.01
C MET A 291 3.26 -37.36 -13.36
N ASN A 292 3.95 -38.24 -12.62
CA ASN A 292 3.36 -39.43 -11.98
C ASN A 292 3.32 -39.36 -10.44
N GLY A 293 3.83 -38.29 -9.83
CA GLY A 293 3.82 -38.09 -8.38
C GLY A 293 4.76 -39.02 -7.61
N SER A 294 5.84 -39.50 -8.25
CA SER A 294 6.80 -40.42 -7.63
C SER A 294 7.79 -39.74 -6.68
N GLY A 295 7.86 -38.41 -6.69
CA GLY A 295 8.89 -37.62 -6.01
C GLY A 295 10.23 -37.61 -6.74
N SER A 296 10.31 -38.16 -7.96
CA SER A 296 11.52 -38.21 -8.78
C SER A 296 11.22 -37.82 -10.22
N VAL A 297 12.09 -37.01 -10.84
CA VAL A 297 11.95 -36.57 -12.23
C VAL A 297 12.79 -37.46 -13.15
N ASN A 298 12.14 -38.26 -13.99
CA ASN A 298 12.83 -39.23 -14.86
C ASN A 298 12.13 -39.44 -16.21
N MET A 299 12.63 -40.39 -17.03
CA MET A 299 12.08 -40.67 -18.36
C MET A 299 10.61 -41.11 -18.38
N LYS A 300 10.09 -41.69 -17.28
CA LYS A 300 8.67 -42.06 -17.18
C LYS A 300 7.79 -40.82 -17.15
N ASP A 301 8.26 -39.75 -16.53
CA ASP A 301 7.56 -38.49 -16.48
C ASP A 301 7.54 -37.80 -17.84
N LEU A 302 8.69 -37.77 -18.52
CA LEU A 302 8.77 -37.27 -19.89
C LEU A 302 7.83 -38.02 -20.83
N THR A 303 7.79 -39.35 -20.70
CA THR A 303 6.87 -40.20 -21.48
C THR A 303 5.41 -39.83 -21.18
N SER A 304 5.08 -39.60 -19.90
CA SER A 304 3.73 -39.20 -19.47
C SER A 304 3.35 -37.83 -20.02
N LEU A 305 4.28 -36.87 -20.03
CA LEU A 305 4.09 -35.56 -20.65
C LEU A 305 3.84 -35.68 -22.16
N GLN A 306 4.64 -36.49 -22.85
CA GLN A 306 4.49 -36.68 -24.29
C GLN A 306 3.16 -37.35 -24.66
N ARG A 307 2.69 -38.31 -23.86
CA ARG A 307 1.34 -38.90 -24.01
C ARG A 307 0.24 -37.85 -23.82
N LYS A 308 0.37 -37.01 -22.79
CA LYS A 308 -0.57 -35.92 -22.49
C LYS A 308 -0.67 -34.92 -23.64
N VAL A 309 0.47 -34.44 -24.15
CA VAL A 309 0.53 -33.48 -25.27
C VAL A 309 -0.06 -34.07 -26.56
N ASN A 310 0.14 -35.36 -26.81
CA ASN A 310 -0.39 -36.06 -27.98
C ASN A 310 -1.86 -36.50 -27.83
N GLY A 311 -2.54 -36.18 -26.72
CA GLY A 311 -3.94 -36.52 -26.49
C GLY A 311 -4.19 -38.02 -26.28
N TRP A 312 -3.16 -38.80 -25.92
CA TRP A 312 -3.33 -40.22 -25.64
C TRP A 312 -4.00 -40.38 -24.27
N LYS A 313 -5.14 -41.08 -24.21
CA LYS A 313 -5.76 -41.40 -22.92
C LYS A 313 -4.80 -42.28 -22.11
N SER A 314 -4.74 -42.00 -20.80
CA SER A 314 -3.98 -42.75 -19.80
C SER A 314 -4.35 -44.23 -19.81
#